data_AF-A0A351FK59-F1
#
_entry.id   AF-A0A351FK59-F1
#
_cell.length_a   1.000
_cell.length_b   1.000
_cell.length_c   1.000
_cell.angle_alpha   90.00
_cell.angle_beta   90.00
_cell.angle_gamma   90.00
#
_symmetry.space_group_name_H-M   'P 1'
#
loop_
_entity.id
_entity.type
_entity.pdbx_description
1 polymer ?
#
loop_
_entity_poly.entity_id
_entity_poly.type
_entity_poly.pdbx_seq_one_letter_code
_entity_poly.pdbx_strand_id
1 'polypeptide(L)'
;MSELDSLVSVRLPGQVLQTLEHFEKAFGALLVLTVPSTEYGEPERLVIYESTAGLSESDSMGSETPIPFLGDKIQLQVRAARAAPAEAVCAALAPTLASLFELEREIESFTNEVSQRYEEITLLYSISETLGATLELEKAAEYILDAVRDVMRAKRAALWVQSAGVVDLNLAAQVGDAGRSGLLSPDDPDSLTSRVFRNNESEI
;
A
#
# COMPACT_ATOMS: atom_id res chain seq x y z
N MET A 1 -5.72 -8.85 -3.31
CA MET A 1 -6.02 -8.10 -4.55
C MET A 1 -4.70 -7.53 -5.03
N SER A 2 -4.38 -7.64 -6.31
CA SER A 2 -3.14 -7.05 -6.83
C SER A 2 -3.30 -5.52 -6.74
N GLU A 3 -2.28 -4.77 -6.31
CA GLU A 3 -2.31 -3.29 -6.25
C GLU A 3 -2.55 -2.65 -7.64
N LEU A 4 -2.34 -3.43 -8.70
CA LEU A 4 -2.70 -3.05 -10.07
C LEU A 4 -4.20 -3.15 -10.34
N ASP A 5 -4.92 -4.01 -9.61
CA ASP A 5 -6.38 -4.05 -9.67
C ASP A 5 -6.96 -2.75 -9.10
N SER A 6 -6.39 -2.14 -8.05
CA SER A 6 -6.93 -0.90 -7.47
C SER A 6 -6.71 0.32 -8.38
N LEU A 7 -5.52 0.43 -8.99
CA LEU A 7 -5.17 1.49 -9.98
C LEU A 7 -6.08 1.46 -11.21
N VAL A 8 -6.54 0.28 -11.60
CA VAL A 8 -7.43 0.06 -12.75
C VAL A 8 -8.91 0.22 -12.37
N SER A 9 -9.27 -0.07 -11.12
CA SER A 9 -10.67 -0.09 -10.66
C SER A 9 -11.29 1.28 -10.36
N VAL A 10 -10.49 2.33 -10.11
CA VAL A 10 -11.00 3.57 -9.46
C VAL A 10 -10.98 4.82 -10.36
N ARG A 11 -10.37 4.77 -11.54
CA ARG A 11 -10.11 5.85 -12.54
C ARG A 11 -8.61 6.04 -12.70
N LEU A 12 -8.20 6.35 -13.92
CA LEU A 12 -6.82 6.71 -14.23
C LEU A 12 -6.33 7.91 -13.40
N PRO A 13 -5.07 7.91 -12.95
CA PRO A 13 -4.46 9.05 -12.28
C PRO A 13 -4.56 10.34 -13.13
N GLY A 14 -4.70 11.49 -12.46
CA GLY A 14 -4.88 12.78 -13.13
C GLY A 14 -3.74 13.13 -14.09
N GLN A 15 -2.50 12.83 -13.71
CA GLN A 15 -1.31 13.07 -14.54
C GLN A 15 -1.28 12.17 -15.79
N VAL A 16 -1.77 10.93 -15.67
CA VAL A 16 -1.93 10.02 -16.80
C VAL A 16 -2.96 10.58 -17.78
N LEU A 17 -4.14 10.99 -17.29
CA LEU A 17 -5.18 11.61 -18.12
C LEU A 17 -4.68 12.88 -18.82
N GLN A 18 -4.01 13.76 -18.10
CA GLN A 18 -3.46 15.00 -18.66
C GLN A 18 -2.43 14.71 -19.77
N THR A 19 -1.60 13.69 -19.59
CA THR A 19 -0.60 13.28 -20.58
C THR A 19 -1.28 12.72 -21.83
N LEU A 20 -2.29 11.86 -21.67
CA LEU A 20 -3.09 11.34 -22.78
C LEU A 20 -3.73 12.48 -23.57
N GLU A 21 -4.43 13.41 -22.89
CA GLU A 21 -5.03 14.58 -23.53
C GLU A 21 -4.01 15.47 -24.26
N HIS A 22 -2.81 15.62 -23.70
CA HIS A 22 -1.74 16.40 -24.33
C HIS A 22 -1.29 15.75 -25.64
N PHE A 23 -1.09 14.42 -25.63
CA PHE A 23 -0.73 13.68 -26.83
C PHE A 23 -1.86 13.67 -27.87
N GLU A 24 -3.12 13.56 -27.46
CA GLU A 24 -4.28 13.69 -28.35
C GLU A 24 -4.28 15.05 -29.05
N LYS A 25 -4.12 16.14 -28.30
CA LYS A 25 -4.11 17.51 -28.84
C LYS A 25 -2.90 17.77 -29.72
N ALA A 26 -1.70 17.35 -29.29
CA ALA A 26 -0.46 17.61 -29.99
C ALA A 26 -0.35 16.84 -31.31
N PHE A 27 -0.78 15.57 -31.32
CA PHE A 27 -0.61 14.69 -32.48
C PHE A 27 -1.90 14.46 -33.28
N GLY A 28 -3.04 14.99 -32.81
CA GLY A 28 -4.35 14.60 -33.33
C GLY A 28 -4.55 13.09 -33.22
N ALA A 29 -4.08 12.51 -32.11
CA ALA A 29 -4.04 11.07 -31.87
C ALA A 29 -5.33 10.57 -31.25
N LEU A 30 -5.65 9.30 -31.52
CA LEU A 30 -6.74 8.58 -30.91
C LEU A 30 -6.17 7.39 -30.15
N LEU A 31 -6.35 7.42 -28.85
CA LEU A 31 -5.70 6.58 -27.86
C LEU A 31 -6.76 5.72 -27.18
N VAL A 32 -6.41 4.46 -26.98
CA VAL A 32 -7.19 3.53 -26.18
C VAL A 32 -6.24 2.82 -25.22
N LEU A 33 -6.63 2.76 -23.95
CA LEU A 33 -5.96 1.93 -22.95
C LEU A 33 -6.88 0.78 -22.56
N THR A 34 -6.33 -0.42 -22.57
CA THR A 34 -7.05 -1.63 -22.19
C THR A 34 -6.30 -2.46 -21.17
N VAL A 35 -7.04 -3.21 -20.36
CA VAL A 35 -6.53 -4.16 -19.36
C VAL A 35 -7.13 -5.54 -19.60
N PRO A 36 -6.43 -6.64 -19.31
CA PRO A 36 -7.01 -7.97 -19.45
C PRO A 36 -8.15 -8.14 -18.44
N SER A 37 -9.30 -8.64 -18.91
CA SER A 37 -10.39 -9.00 -17.99
C SER A 37 -10.15 -10.39 -17.42
N THR A 38 -10.40 -10.56 -16.12
CA THR A 38 -10.31 -11.85 -15.44
C THR A 38 -11.68 -12.45 -15.13
N GLU A 39 -12.76 -11.76 -15.51
CA GLU A 39 -14.14 -12.18 -15.22
C GLU A 39 -14.78 -13.01 -16.35
N TYR A 40 -15.51 -14.05 -15.95
CA TYR A 40 -16.15 -14.98 -16.89
C TYR A 40 -17.40 -14.34 -17.51
N GLY A 41 -17.34 -14.00 -18.80
CA GLY A 41 -18.44 -13.38 -19.56
C GLY A 41 -18.22 -11.90 -19.90
N GLU A 42 -17.15 -11.29 -19.42
CA GLU A 42 -16.66 -9.97 -19.84
C GLU A 42 -15.82 -10.09 -21.14
N PRO A 43 -15.65 -8.98 -21.91
CA PRO A 43 -14.69 -8.95 -23.01
C PRO A 43 -13.29 -9.32 -22.52
N GLU A 44 -12.49 -10.00 -23.35
CA GLU A 44 -11.12 -10.44 -23.03
C GLU A 44 -10.23 -9.28 -22.54
N ARG A 45 -10.57 -8.04 -22.95
CA ARG A 45 -9.95 -6.81 -22.46
C ARG A 45 -11.00 -5.75 -22.13
N LEU A 46 -10.85 -5.09 -20.99
CA LEU A 46 -11.66 -3.96 -20.55
C LEU A 46 -11.00 -2.65 -20.97
N VAL A 47 -11.78 -1.73 -21.53
CA VAL A 47 -11.32 -0.37 -21.89
C VAL A 47 -11.36 0.52 -20.65
N ILE A 48 -10.20 1.07 -20.28
CA ILE A 48 -10.05 1.98 -19.14
C ILE A 48 -9.90 3.45 -19.57
N TYR A 49 -9.63 3.66 -20.85
CA TYR A 49 -9.59 4.99 -21.48
C TYR A 49 -9.85 4.87 -22.97
N GLU A 50 -10.64 5.79 -23.51
CA GLU A 50 -10.86 5.94 -24.93
C GLU A 50 -11.00 7.44 -25.26
N SER A 51 -10.28 7.88 -26.29
CA SER A 51 -10.42 9.25 -26.81
C SER A 51 -11.87 9.54 -27.22
N THR A 52 -12.36 10.72 -26.85
CA THR A 52 -13.76 11.14 -27.07
C THR A 52 -14.13 11.42 -28.54
N ALA A 53 -13.14 11.56 -29.42
CA ALA A 53 -13.37 11.74 -30.84
C ALA A 53 -13.69 10.39 -31.49
N GLY A 54 -14.99 10.07 -31.57
CA GLY A 54 -15.48 8.85 -32.21
C GLY A 54 -14.93 8.68 -33.62
N LEU A 55 -14.35 7.52 -33.89
CA LEU A 55 -14.16 7.02 -35.24
C LEU A 55 -15.08 5.85 -35.47
N SER A 56 -15.83 5.92 -36.57
CA SER A 56 -16.43 4.77 -37.22
C SER A 56 -15.35 3.72 -37.46
N GLU A 57 -15.66 2.47 -37.13
CA GLU A 57 -14.84 1.29 -37.42
C GLU A 57 -14.37 1.34 -38.88
N SER A 58 -13.10 1.63 -39.07
CA SER A 58 -12.39 1.35 -40.30
C SER A 58 -11.00 0.95 -39.87
N ASP A 59 -10.66 -0.30 -40.16
CA ASP A 59 -9.40 -0.99 -39.88
C ASP A 59 -8.18 -0.24 -40.42
N SER A 60 -7.85 0.93 -39.86
CA SER A 60 -6.49 1.43 -39.91
C SER A 60 -5.70 0.65 -38.88
N MET A 61 -4.72 -0.13 -39.32
CA MET A 61 -3.74 -0.84 -38.48
C MET A 61 -3.07 0.16 -37.52
N GLY A 62 -3.71 0.37 -36.38
CA GLY A 62 -3.16 1.15 -35.28
C GLY A 62 -1.93 0.46 -34.71
N SER A 63 -1.06 1.22 -34.06
CA SER A 63 0.06 0.64 -33.33
C SER A 63 -0.41 0.27 -31.94
N GLU A 64 -0.10 -0.94 -31.49
CA GLU A 64 -0.41 -1.43 -30.15
C GLU A 64 0.89 -1.87 -29.49
N THR A 65 1.09 -1.51 -28.21
CA THR A 65 2.28 -1.90 -27.46
C THR A 65 1.93 -2.04 -25.97
N PRO A 66 2.39 -3.11 -25.30
CA PRO A 66 2.26 -3.25 -23.85
C PRO A 66 3.09 -2.17 -23.16
N ILE A 67 2.57 -1.61 -22.06
CA ILE A 67 3.29 -0.59 -21.31
C ILE A 67 4.43 -1.28 -20.53
N PRO A 68 5.72 -0.98 -20.79
CA PRO A 68 6.85 -1.81 -20.34
C PRO A 68 6.91 -2.10 -18.83
N PHE A 69 6.57 -1.12 -17.99
CA PHE A 69 6.53 -1.28 -16.53
C PHE A 69 5.39 -2.18 -16.06
N LEU A 70 4.26 -2.17 -16.78
CA LEU A 70 3.05 -2.88 -16.43
C LEU A 70 2.95 -4.24 -17.15
N GLY A 71 3.81 -4.50 -18.12
CA GLY A 71 3.79 -5.70 -18.96
C GLY A 71 2.46 -5.82 -19.71
N ASP A 72 1.93 -7.05 -19.76
CA ASP A 72 0.65 -7.35 -20.43
C ASP A 72 -0.58 -6.84 -19.66
N LYS A 73 -0.40 -6.15 -18.53
CA LYS A 73 -1.51 -5.69 -17.68
C LYS A 73 -2.19 -4.44 -18.21
N ILE A 74 -1.45 -3.56 -18.89
CA ILE A 74 -2.03 -2.41 -19.57
C ILE A 74 -1.43 -2.33 -20.97
N GLN A 75 -2.30 -2.21 -21.95
CA GLN A 75 -1.93 -2.05 -23.35
C GLN A 75 -2.34 -0.66 -23.84
N LEU A 76 -1.42 -0.05 -24.56
CA LEU A 76 -1.64 1.20 -25.27
C LEU A 76 -1.90 0.88 -26.74
N GLN A 77 -3.02 1.37 -27.25
CA GLN A 77 -3.35 1.36 -28.67
C GLN A 77 -3.47 2.79 -29.19
N VAL A 78 -2.69 3.11 -30.23
CA VAL A 78 -2.83 4.35 -31.01
C VAL A 78 -3.56 3.99 -32.30
N ARG A 79 -4.89 4.24 -32.31
CA ARG A 79 -5.76 3.92 -33.45
C ARG A 79 -5.48 4.80 -34.67
N ALA A 80 -5.19 6.07 -34.44
CA ALA A 80 -4.80 7.03 -35.47
C ALA A 80 -3.94 8.14 -34.88
N ALA A 81 -3.15 8.79 -35.73
CA ALA A 81 -2.45 10.03 -35.42
C ALA A 81 -2.30 10.84 -36.71
N ARG A 82 -2.43 12.18 -36.63
CA ARG A 82 -2.37 13.08 -37.79
C ARG A 82 -1.00 13.69 -37.99
N ALA A 83 -0.33 14.05 -36.90
CA ALA A 83 0.94 14.79 -36.97
C ALA A 83 2.18 13.88 -37.05
N ALA A 84 2.03 12.58 -36.77
CA ALA A 84 3.12 11.60 -36.79
C ALA A 84 2.58 10.18 -37.06
N PRO A 85 3.44 9.23 -37.46
CA PRO A 85 3.07 7.82 -37.54
C PRO A 85 2.59 7.27 -36.19
N ALA A 86 1.55 6.43 -36.19
CA ALA A 86 0.97 5.86 -34.97
C ALA A 86 2.01 5.10 -34.13
N GLU A 87 2.94 4.39 -34.78
CA GLU A 87 4.04 3.68 -34.12
C GLU A 87 5.00 4.62 -33.38
N ALA A 88 5.32 5.78 -33.96
CA ALA A 88 6.18 6.77 -33.32
C ALA A 88 5.50 7.42 -32.10
N VAL A 89 4.19 7.69 -32.20
CA VAL A 89 3.40 8.19 -31.07
C VAL A 89 3.33 7.14 -29.97
N CYS A 90 3.09 5.87 -30.32
CA CYS A 90 3.03 4.76 -29.38
C CYS A 90 4.38 4.56 -28.66
N ALA A 91 5.49 4.54 -29.41
CA ALA A 91 6.84 4.39 -28.88
C ALA A 91 7.28 5.56 -27.98
N ALA A 92 6.78 6.77 -28.22
CA ALA A 92 7.03 7.93 -27.36
C ALA A 92 6.17 7.92 -26.09
N LEU A 93 4.88 7.56 -26.22
CA LEU A 93 3.91 7.64 -25.14
C LEU A 93 4.03 6.47 -24.14
N ALA A 94 4.27 5.24 -24.62
CA ALA A 94 4.38 4.05 -23.77
C ALA A 94 5.38 4.20 -22.61
N PRO A 95 6.63 4.64 -22.80
CA PRO A 95 7.56 4.84 -21.69
C PRO A 95 7.15 5.98 -20.75
N THR A 96 6.53 7.05 -21.28
CA THR A 96 6.03 8.14 -20.42
C THR A 96 4.92 7.66 -19.50
N LEU A 97 3.96 6.89 -20.03
CA LEU A 97 2.90 6.30 -19.22
C LEU A 97 3.48 5.32 -18.19
N ALA A 98 4.44 4.48 -18.58
CA ALA A 98 5.12 3.57 -17.67
C ALA A 98 5.72 4.32 -16.46
N SER A 99 6.46 5.40 -16.70
CA SER A 99 7.05 6.21 -15.63
C SER A 99 6.00 6.90 -14.75
N LEU A 100 4.89 7.37 -15.33
CA LEU A 100 3.82 8.00 -14.55
C LEU A 100 3.13 6.99 -13.62
N PHE A 101 2.84 5.79 -14.12
CA PHE A 101 2.27 4.74 -13.27
C PHE A 101 3.23 4.28 -12.17
N GLU A 102 4.53 4.25 -12.45
CA GLU A 102 5.54 3.96 -11.43
C GLU A 102 5.57 5.03 -10.33
N LEU A 103 5.57 6.31 -10.72
CA LEU A 103 5.54 7.44 -9.80
C LEU A 103 4.28 7.44 -8.92
N GLU A 104 3.11 7.20 -9.50
CA GLU A 104 1.84 7.15 -8.74
C GLU A 104 1.88 6.02 -7.70
N ARG A 105 2.38 4.83 -8.08
CA ARG A 105 2.57 3.71 -7.13
C ARG A 105 3.55 4.08 -6.00
N GLU A 106 4.64 4.74 -6.35
CA GLU A 106 5.66 5.16 -5.38
C GLU A 106 5.09 6.19 -4.40
N ILE A 107 4.31 7.16 -4.87
CA ILE A 107 3.60 8.14 -4.05
C ILE A 107 2.63 7.45 -3.09
N GLU A 108 1.85 6.48 -3.56
CA GLU A 108 0.92 5.73 -2.72
C GLU A 108 1.66 4.95 -1.62
N SER A 109 2.74 4.25 -1.99
CA SER A 109 3.59 3.52 -1.03
C SER A 109 4.18 4.46 0.03
N PHE A 110 4.76 5.58 -0.38
CA PHE A 110 5.30 6.56 0.56
C PHE A 110 4.22 7.19 1.43
N THR A 111 3.05 7.49 0.87
CA THR A 111 1.93 8.06 1.63
C THR A 111 1.46 7.09 2.72
N ASN A 112 1.39 5.80 2.41
CA ASN A 112 1.04 4.76 3.38
C ASN A 112 2.10 4.64 4.48
N GLU A 113 3.39 4.61 4.12
CA GLU A 113 4.47 4.55 5.10
C GLU A 113 4.46 5.79 6.02
N VAL A 114 4.33 6.99 5.44
CA VAL A 114 4.27 8.24 6.19
C VAL A 114 3.07 8.24 7.13
N SER A 115 1.90 7.82 6.65
CA SER A 115 0.68 7.72 7.48
C SER A 115 0.88 6.75 8.64
N GLN A 116 1.49 5.58 8.39
CA GLN A 116 1.81 4.62 9.45
C GLN A 116 2.77 5.21 10.49
N ARG A 117 3.80 5.95 10.08
CA ARG A 117 4.71 6.64 11.01
C ARG A 117 4.01 7.71 11.84
N TYR A 118 3.07 8.45 11.26
CA TYR A 118 2.24 9.41 12.00
C TYR A 118 1.34 8.72 13.02
N GLU A 119 0.75 7.57 12.67
CA GLU A 119 -0.03 6.75 13.61
C GLU A 119 0.85 6.25 14.77
N GLU A 120 2.06 5.75 14.49
CA GLU A 120 3.04 5.33 15.51
C GLU A 120 3.43 6.49 16.45
N ILE A 121 3.71 7.67 15.91
CA ILE A 121 4.06 8.85 16.73
C ILE A 121 2.87 9.28 17.61
N THR A 122 1.66 9.31 17.04
CA THR A 122 0.45 9.71 17.75
C THR A 122 0.15 8.73 18.89
N LEU A 123 0.37 7.43 18.67
CA LEU A 123 0.28 6.41 19.70
C LEU A 123 1.22 6.71 20.88
N LEU A 124 2.48 7.06 20.62
CA LEU A 124 3.44 7.37 21.69
C LEU A 124 2.99 8.54 22.56
N TYR A 125 2.37 9.57 21.97
CA TYR A 125 1.80 10.68 22.71
C TYR A 125 0.62 10.24 23.58
N SER A 126 -0.32 9.45 23.04
CA SER A 126 -1.46 8.94 23.79
C SER A 126 -1.03 8.03 24.96
N ILE A 127 -0.02 7.19 24.76
CA ILE A 127 0.58 6.37 25.81
C ILE A 127 1.21 7.26 26.90
N SER A 128 2.00 8.25 26.51
CA SER A 128 2.67 9.16 27.44
C SER A 128 1.67 9.97 28.28
N GLU A 129 0.58 10.43 27.66
CA GLU A 129 -0.53 11.11 28.35
C GLU A 129 -1.23 10.18 29.35
N THR A 130 -1.52 8.94 28.94
CA THR A 130 -2.18 7.94 29.80
C THR A 130 -1.31 7.56 31.01
N LEU A 131 0.00 7.36 30.77
CA LEU A 131 0.97 7.10 31.82
C LEU A 131 1.12 8.28 32.78
N GLY A 132 0.98 9.52 32.29
CA GLY A 132 1.01 10.73 33.12
C GLY A 132 -0.27 10.94 33.95
N ALA A 133 -1.41 10.41 33.50
CA ALA A 133 -2.73 10.65 34.13
C ALA A 133 -3.20 9.53 35.08
N THR A 134 -2.63 8.32 34.97
CA THR A 134 -3.13 7.13 35.68
C THR A 134 -2.23 6.75 36.86
N LEU A 135 -2.79 6.69 38.08
CA LEU A 135 -2.07 6.28 39.30
C LEU A 135 -2.02 4.75 39.51
N GLU A 136 -2.75 3.97 38.69
CA GLU A 136 -2.84 2.51 38.76
C GLU A 136 -2.15 1.87 37.54
N LEU A 137 -1.05 1.16 37.79
CA LEU A 137 -0.17 0.59 36.76
C LEU A 137 -0.89 -0.44 35.87
N GLU A 138 -1.79 -1.22 36.45
CA GLU A 138 -2.52 -2.30 35.77
C GLU A 138 -3.45 -1.74 34.69
N LYS A 139 -4.22 -0.69 35.02
CA LYS A 139 -5.10 -0.02 34.05
C LYS A 139 -4.32 0.67 32.94
N ALA A 140 -3.19 1.29 33.28
CA ALA A 140 -2.30 1.88 32.28
C ALA A 140 -1.73 0.80 31.35
N ALA A 141 -1.32 -0.35 31.90
CA ALA A 141 -0.79 -1.47 31.13
C ALA A 141 -1.82 -2.04 30.14
N GLU A 142 -3.08 -2.22 30.57
CA GLU A 142 -4.18 -2.67 29.69
C GLU A 142 -4.41 -1.69 28.54
N TYR A 143 -4.52 -0.39 28.84
CA TYR A 143 -4.72 0.64 27.82
C TYR A 143 -3.56 0.69 26.82
N ILE A 144 -2.31 0.69 27.30
CA ILE A 144 -1.12 0.69 26.45
C ILE A 144 -1.13 -0.52 25.54
N LEU A 145 -1.42 -1.71 26.08
CA LEU A 145 -1.40 -2.94 25.31
C LEU A 145 -2.48 -2.96 24.22
N ASP A 146 -3.68 -2.45 24.53
CA ASP A 146 -4.77 -2.31 23.55
C ASP A 146 -4.40 -1.33 22.43
N ALA A 147 -3.86 -0.17 22.79
CA ALA A 147 -3.45 0.84 21.82
C ALA A 147 -2.31 0.34 20.91
N VAL A 148 -1.32 -0.35 21.47
CA VAL A 148 -0.22 -0.98 20.70
C VAL A 148 -0.74 -2.11 19.81
N ARG A 149 -1.60 -2.98 20.32
CA ARG A 149 -2.20 -4.09 19.57
C ARG A 149 -2.90 -3.59 18.31
N ASP A 150 -3.69 -2.52 18.44
CA ASP A 150 -4.49 -1.98 17.35
C ASP A 150 -3.62 -1.38 16.25
N VAL A 151 -2.60 -0.59 16.61
CA VAL A 151 -1.66 0.00 15.63
C VAL A 151 -0.80 -1.07 14.96
N MET A 152 -0.26 -2.02 15.74
CA MET A 152 0.57 -3.10 15.22
C MET A 152 -0.25 -4.20 14.53
N ARG A 153 -1.59 -4.11 14.55
CA ARG A 153 -2.54 -5.11 14.03
C ARG A 153 -2.22 -6.53 14.51
N ALA A 154 -1.79 -6.64 15.76
CA ALA A 154 -1.36 -7.90 16.34
C ALA A 154 -2.57 -8.73 16.78
N LYS A 155 -2.57 -10.03 16.47
CA LYS A 155 -3.63 -10.95 16.94
C LYS A 155 -3.55 -11.25 18.44
N ARG A 156 -2.35 -11.16 19.00
CA ARG A 156 -2.04 -11.46 20.41
C ARG A 156 -0.96 -10.50 20.88
N ALA A 157 -1.10 -10.01 22.11
CA ALA A 157 -0.11 -9.14 22.73
C ALA A 157 -0.07 -9.40 24.25
N ALA A 158 1.09 -9.20 24.87
CA ALA A 158 1.26 -9.28 26.31
C ALA A 158 2.29 -8.26 26.78
N LEU A 159 2.00 -7.58 27.88
CA LEU A 159 2.90 -6.61 28.52
C LEU A 159 3.40 -7.17 29.85
N TRP A 160 4.73 -7.28 29.98
CA TRP A 160 5.40 -7.81 31.15
C TRP A 160 6.20 -6.71 31.83
N VAL A 161 6.09 -6.59 33.15
CA VAL A 161 6.71 -5.53 33.94
C VAL A 161 7.51 -6.12 35.09
N GLN A 162 8.73 -5.63 35.27
CA GLN A 162 9.53 -5.88 36.46
C GLN A 162 9.19 -4.84 37.53
N SER A 163 8.72 -5.30 38.70
CA SER A 163 8.44 -4.42 39.83
C SER A 163 9.72 -4.10 40.60
N ALA A 164 9.80 -2.91 41.20
CA ALA A 164 10.94 -2.52 42.01
C ALA A 164 11.18 -3.52 43.15
N GLY A 165 12.39 -4.08 43.23
CA GLY A 165 12.77 -5.07 44.24
C GLY A 165 12.32 -6.51 43.96
N VAL A 166 11.65 -6.77 42.83
CA VAL A 166 11.29 -8.12 42.37
C VAL A 166 12.15 -8.47 41.16
N VAL A 167 12.80 -9.62 41.19
CA VAL A 167 13.64 -10.07 40.07
C VAL A 167 12.76 -10.52 38.90
N ASP A 168 11.66 -11.21 39.17
CA ASP A 168 10.80 -11.78 38.15
C ASP A 168 9.89 -10.75 37.45
N LEU A 169 9.60 -11.02 36.18
CA LEU A 169 8.65 -10.28 35.37
C LEU A 169 7.22 -10.74 35.68
N ASN A 170 6.33 -9.77 35.87
CA ASN A 170 4.90 -9.99 36.08
C ASN A 170 4.13 -9.65 34.81
N LEU A 171 3.14 -10.48 34.48
CA LEU A 171 2.21 -10.17 33.41
C LEU A 171 1.28 -9.03 33.86
N ALA A 172 1.45 -7.84 33.29
CA ALA A 172 0.67 -6.65 33.63
C ALA A 172 -0.59 -6.50 32.77
N ALA A 173 -0.55 -6.96 31.51
CA ALA A 173 -1.71 -6.99 30.62
C ALA A 173 -1.56 -8.07 29.54
N GLN A 174 -2.68 -8.56 29.00
CA GLN A 174 -2.72 -9.52 27.89
C GLN A 174 -3.97 -9.35 27.02
N VAL A 175 -3.82 -9.55 25.71
CA VAL A 175 -4.93 -9.61 24.75
C VAL A 175 -4.76 -10.79 23.78
N GLY A 176 -5.89 -11.38 23.38
CA GLY A 176 -5.96 -12.49 22.44
C GLY A 176 -5.91 -13.84 23.17
N ASP A 177 -5.52 -14.90 22.46
CA ASP A 177 -5.44 -16.24 23.07
C ASP A 177 -4.45 -16.27 24.22
N ALA A 178 -4.86 -16.91 25.32
CA ALA A 178 -4.07 -17.05 26.53
C ALA A 178 -2.66 -17.58 26.21
N GLY A 179 -1.66 -16.79 26.59
CA GLY A 179 -0.24 -17.12 26.49
C GLY A 179 0.30 -17.75 27.76
N ARG A 180 1.60 -17.62 27.96
CA ARG A 180 2.27 -18.04 29.20
C ARG A 180 1.72 -17.23 30.39
N SER A 181 1.44 -17.91 31.49
CA SER A 181 0.95 -17.32 32.75
C SER A 181 1.93 -17.53 33.89
N GLY A 182 1.90 -16.66 34.90
CA GLY A 182 2.77 -16.74 36.08
C GLY A 182 4.05 -15.91 35.94
N LEU A 183 4.88 -15.92 36.99
CA LEU A 183 6.15 -15.19 37.02
C LEU A 183 7.10 -15.71 35.92
N LEU A 184 7.75 -14.77 35.24
CA LEU A 184 8.74 -15.09 34.21
C LEU A 184 10.12 -14.59 34.65
N SER A 185 11.09 -15.49 34.73
CA SER A 185 12.46 -15.11 35.04
C SER A 185 13.06 -14.28 33.89
N PRO A 186 13.72 -13.14 34.17
CA PRO A 186 14.43 -12.36 33.16
C PRO A 186 15.56 -13.15 32.50
N ASP A 187 16.09 -14.18 33.17
CA ASP A 187 17.21 -15.01 32.72
C ASP A 187 16.76 -16.29 31.99
N ASP A 188 15.45 -16.48 31.79
CA ASP A 188 14.93 -17.62 31.02
C ASP A 188 15.51 -17.57 29.58
N PRO A 189 16.31 -18.58 29.16
CA PRO A 189 16.94 -18.59 27.84
C PRO A 189 15.96 -18.97 26.72
N ASP A 190 14.87 -19.66 27.03
CA ASP A 190 13.88 -20.16 26.07
C ASP A 190 12.71 -19.19 25.86
N SER A 191 12.71 -18.07 26.60
CA SER A 191 11.68 -17.04 26.55
C SER A 191 12.11 -15.84 25.71
N LEU A 192 11.39 -15.61 24.61
CA LEU A 192 11.54 -14.42 23.78
C LEU A 192 11.37 -13.13 24.61
N THR A 193 10.35 -13.08 25.46
CA THR A 193 10.09 -11.93 26.34
C THR A 193 11.26 -11.64 27.27
N SER A 194 11.87 -12.69 27.85
CA SER A 194 13.03 -12.55 28.74
C SER A 194 14.26 -12.07 27.97
N ARG A 195 14.45 -12.55 26.73
CA ARG A 195 15.53 -12.09 25.85
C ARG A 195 15.38 -10.63 25.45
N VAL A 196 14.20 -10.21 24.99
CA VAL A 196 13.90 -8.81 24.65
C VAL A 196 14.09 -7.89 25.86
N PHE A 197 13.63 -8.31 27.04
CA PHE A 197 13.81 -7.56 28.28
C PHE A 197 15.30 -7.35 28.64
N ARG A 198 16.13 -8.39 28.52
CA ARG A 198 17.57 -8.29 28.82
C ARG A 198 18.34 -7.43 27.82
N ASN A 199 18.04 -7.60 26.53
CA ASN A 199 18.84 -7.01 25.46
C ASN A 199 18.37 -5.60 25.07
N ASN A 200 17.15 -5.21 25.46
CA ASN A 200 16.50 -3.98 25.04
C ASN A 200 16.45 -3.82 23.50
N GLU A 201 16.38 -4.96 22.80
CA GLU A 201 16.32 -5.05 21.35
C GLU A 201 15.03 -5.78 20.97
N SER A 202 14.28 -5.19 20.05
CA SER A 202 13.11 -5.81 19.44
C SER A 202 13.55 -6.86 18.42
N GLU A 203 13.00 -8.07 18.50
CA GLU A 203 13.07 -9.06 17.43
C GLU A 203 11.85 -8.90 16.52
N ILE A 204 12.09 -8.41 15.31
CA ILE A 204 11.10 -8.24 14.24
C ILE A 204 11.55 -9.06 13.04
#